data_AF-A0A1V3SJF5-F1
#
_entry.id   AF-A0A1V3SJF5-F1
#
_cell.length_a   1.000
_cell.length_b   1.000
_cell.length_c   1.000
_cell.angle_alpha   90.00
_cell.angle_beta   90.00
_cell.angle_gamma   90.00
#
_symmetry.space_group_name_H-M   'P 1'
#
loop_
_entity.id
_entity.type
_entity.pdbx_description
1 polymer ?
#
loop_
_entity_poly.entity_id
_entity_poly.type
_entity_poly.pdbx_seq_one_letter_code
_entity_poly.pdbx_strand_id
1 'polypeptide(L)'
;MALCTLVLGLSLTACGGGGSTTAETETPAKAAPSFQPTSSEPPSEQTIALQKEGARLNSDELAQIAKTGVLPKAFEGQLLSGAEQAGGQKLATTLAAVYRFFNTQTGAHFYTTSTAERDNVLATMPFMTLDGTAFHAASVFVPGLSPVYRFYNTQTGVHFYTISQAERVSVLANLPQFTYEGVAYYASTMGGTGYTPLYRFFHAAKGFHFYSASAAERDTIIATLPQYSYEGIGYYALASDWLTPAVPHSSVASSQCYGAGSDGFLPCANPATVALNPQQDGHRVTINAMSYSLVAGQSASECVRDNITGLVWEMKTASGLRSGTATYSNSGGGAATDSSGYVTAINGLKLCGFSDWRMPSVHELIGIMDFGVGGSGVKIRASNFPFTNAGFYWAADTSIPGGGDGSQAWIVGFGSNTATTSWMGKVNATGVRLVRGAPWTGQRYVIGSVSYPGDGANNVVLDRKTGLTWRRCVEGSTWAGSTCSSAPSGFSQEAALAHTLGALAAWRVPNVKELGSLVDYSGSPSKAYDPYIFPGAAVSGVWASTPYVNSSSTATAVIFSTGQVATASRSSQFQLRLISNIPQF
;
A
#
# COMPACT_ATOMS: atom_id res chain seq x y z
N MET A 1 -37.95 -22.84 -60.59
CA MET A 1 -38.01 -23.90 -59.56
C MET A 1 -37.23 -23.36 -58.36
N ALA A 2 -37.85 -22.65 -57.42
CA ALA A 2 -38.71 -23.11 -56.33
C ALA A 2 -37.91 -23.22 -55.00
N LEU A 3 -38.39 -22.43 -54.00
CA LEU A 3 -38.10 -22.39 -52.56
C LEU A 3 -36.77 -21.78 -52.09
N CYS A 4 -36.80 -20.62 -51.40
CA CYS A 4 -36.92 -20.40 -49.93
C CYS A 4 -35.54 -20.56 -49.24
N THR A 5 -35.01 -19.70 -48.36
CA THR A 5 -35.53 -18.59 -47.53
C THR A 5 -34.32 -17.86 -46.91
N LEU A 6 -34.36 -16.52 -46.83
CA LEU A 6 -34.01 -15.64 -45.67
C LEU A 6 -32.61 -15.74 -44.99
N VAL A 7 -31.91 -14.68 -44.52
CA VAL A 7 -32.20 -13.26 -44.18
C VAL A 7 -30.90 -12.43 -44.10
N LEU A 8 -31.05 -11.15 -44.47
CA LEU A 8 -30.40 -9.86 -44.12
C LEU A 8 -28.99 -9.82 -43.48
N GLY A 9 -28.08 -8.90 -43.81
CA GLY A 9 -28.21 -7.60 -44.49
C GLY A 9 -28.15 -6.43 -43.50
N LEU A 10 -26.96 -5.83 -43.31
CA LEU A 10 -26.80 -4.46 -42.82
C LEU A 10 -25.70 -3.77 -43.65
N SER A 11 -26.10 -2.75 -44.39
CA SER A 11 -25.22 -1.85 -45.13
C SER A 11 -25.30 -0.46 -44.50
N LEU A 12 -24.12 0.14 -44.31
CA LEU A 12 -23.87 1.53 -43.92
C LEU A 12 -24.49 2.56 -44.89
N THR A 13 -24.46 3.82 -44.42
CA THR A 13 -24.27 5.13 -45.11
C THR A 13 -25.45 6.10 -44.93
N ALA A 14 -25.30 7.42 -44.82
CA ALA A 14 -24.19 8.35 -44.58
C ALA A 14 -24.79 9.77 -44.36
N CYS A 15 -23.98 10.68 -43.79
CA CYS A 15 -23.95 12.16 -43.93
C CYS A 15 -25.23 12.98 -44.17
N GLY A 16 -25.38 14.06 -43.39
CA GLY A 16 -26.11 15.28 -43.76
C GLY A 16 -26.01 16.36 -42.70
N GLY A 17 -25.29 17.45 -42.97
CA GLY A 17 -25.18 18.62 -42.10
C GLY A 17 -26.24 19.68 -42.36
N GLY A 18 -26.28 20.72 -41.52
CA GLY A 18 -27.04 21.95 -41.74
C GLY A 18 -27.54 22.56 -40.43
N GLY A 19 -26.95 23.69 -40.03
CA GLY A 19 -27.29 24.39 -38.79
C GLY A 19 -28.59 25.20 -38.88
N SER A 20 -29.18 25.47 -37.72
CA SER A 20 -30.07 26.60 -37.45
C SER A 20 -30.46 26.55 -35.97
N THR A 21 -30.16 27.64 -35.27
CA THR A 21 -30.57 27.93 -33.90
C THR A 21 -32.09 27.91 -33.74
N THR A 22 -32.60 26.99 -32.93
CA THR A 22 -33.88 27.18 -32.22
C THR A 22 -33.75 26.57 -30.83
N ALA A 23 -34.03 27.40 -29.83
CA ALA A 23 -34.17 27.00 -28.44
C ALA A 23 -35.21 25.89 -28.31
N GLU A 24 -34.81 24.74 -27.78
CA GLU A 24 -35.74 23.76 -27.23
C GLU A 24 -35.63 23.79 -25.71
N THR A 25 -36.79 24.11 -25.15
CA THR A 25 -37.18 24.20 -23.76
C THR A 25 -36.59 23.08 -22.90
N GLU A 26 -35.79 23.45 -21.89
CA GLU A 26 -35.49 22.57 -20.77
C GLU A 26 -36.80 22.14 -20.11
N THR A 27 -37.10 20.85 -20.17
CA THR A 27 -38.08 20.21 -19.29
C THR A 27 -37.70 20.54 -17.84
N PRO A 28 -38.60 21.10 -17.01
CA PRO A 28 -38.24 21.44 -15.64
C PRO A 28 -37.88 20.14 -14.91
N ALA A 29 -36.70 20.13 -14.29
CA ALA A 29 -36.30 19.10 -13.34
C ALA A 29 -37.45 18.94 -12.33
N LYS A 30 -38.06 17.75 -12.32
CA LYS A 30 -39.08 17.37 -11.35
C LYS A 30 -38.44 17.56 -9.97
N ALA A 31 -38.98 18.52 -9.22
CA ALA A 31 -38.50 18.85 -7.88
C ALA A 31 -38.30 17.57 -7.07
N ALA A 32 -37.13 17.45 -6.44
CA ALA A 32 -36.88 16.38 -5.48
C ALA A 32 -37.99 16.43 -4.42
N PRO A 33 -38.66 15.31 -4.12
CA PRO A 33 -39.68 15.30 -3.10
C PRO A 33 -39.05 15.73 -1.77
N SER A 34 -39.68 16.68 -1.09
CA SER A 34 -39.31 17.05 0.28
C SER A 34 -39.42 15.80 1.16
N PHE A 35 -38.28 15.26 1.60
CA PHE A 35 -38.26 14.16 2.55
C PHE A 35 -38.66 14.69 3.92
N GLN A 36 -39.85 14.32 4.39
CA GLN A 36 -40.22 14.45 5.80
C GLN A 36 -39.97 13.09 6.48
N PRO A 37 -39.20 13.02 7.58
CA PRO A 37 -39.05 11.80 8.37
C PRO A 37 -40.43 11.23 8.71
N THR A 38 -40.68 9.97 8.38
CA THR A 38 -42.02 9.38 8.54
C THR A 38 -42.29 8.89 9.97
N SER A 39 -41.27 8.85 10.84
CA SER A 39 -41.46 8.60 12.27
C SER A 39 -40.60 9.54 13.13
N SER A 40 -41.25 10.23 14.07
CA SER A 40 -40.59 10.89 15.21
C SER A 40 -40.44 9.93 16.41
N GLU A 41 -40.93 8.70 16.28
CA GLU A 41 -40.88 7.69 17.33
C GLU A 41 -39.47 7.10 17.46
N PRO A 42 -39.01 6.86 18.70
CA PRO A 42 -37.74 6.20 18.94
C PRO A 42 -37.72 4.78 18.36
N PRO A 43 -36.53 4.24 18.01
CA PRO A 43 -36.42 2.86 17.54
C PRO A 43 -36.97 1.87 18.57
N SER A 44 -37.56 0.77 18.10
CA SER A 44 -38.02 -0.31 18.98
C SER A 44 -36.86 -0.93 19.77
N GLU A 45 -37.15 -1.49 20.94
CA GLU A 45 -36.14 -2.21 21.75
C GLU A 45 -35.46 -3.33 20.94
N GLN A 46 -36.22 -4.01 20.08
CA GLN A 46 -35.68 -5.02 19.16
C GLN A 46 -34.69 -4.42 18.15
N THR A 47 -35.00 -3.25 17.59
CA THR A 47 -34.07 -2.53 16.68
C THR A 47 -32.79 -2.14 17.42
N ILE A 48 -32.91 -1.64 18.65
CA ILE A 48 -31.76 -1.29 19.50
C ILE A 48 -30.90 -2.53 19.80
N ALA A 49 -31.53 -3.66 20.13
CA ALA A 49 -30.83 -4.91 20.41
C ALA A 49 -30.08 -5.44 19.17
N LEU A 50 -30.70 -5.38 17.99
CA LEU A 50 -30.07 -5.79 16.72
C LEU A 50 -28.88 -4.91 16.34
N GLN A 51 -28.97 -3.59 16.56
CA GLN A 51 -27.84 -2.68 16.32
C GLN A 51 -26.67 -2.96 17.28
N LYS A 52 -26.96 -3.21 18.57
CA LYS A 52 -25.94 -3.62 19.55
C LYS A 52 -25.28 -4.95 19.18
N GLU A 53 -26.06 -5.91 18.67
CA GLU A 53 -25.52 -7.17 18.16
C GLU A 53 -24.65 -6.94 16.92
N GLY A 54 -25.06 -6.05 16.02
CA GLY A 54 -24.24 -5.58 14.92
C GLY A 54 -22.88 -5.06 15.40
N ALA A 55 -22.88 -4.26 16.46
CA ALA A 55 -21.66 -3.73 17.03
C ALA A 55 -20.72 -4.80 17.61
N ARG A 56 -21.30 -5.83 18.23
CA ARG A 56 -20.57 -7.02 18.70
C ARG A 56 -19.97 -7.80 17.53
N LEU A 57 -20.75 -8.05 16.48
CA LEU A 57 -20.29 -8.75 15.26
C LEU A 57 -19.13 -8.02 14.59
N ASN A 58 -19.21 -6.69 14.48
CA ASN A 58 -18.12 -5.88 13.96
C ASN A 58 -16.85 -6.01 14.83
N SER A 59 -16.99 -5.88 16.15
CA SER A 59 -15.85 -6.01 17.08
C SER A 59 -15.19 -7.40 17.02
N ASP A 60 -15.99 -8.46 16.98
CA ASP A 60 -15.51 -9.84 16.86
C ASP A 60 -14.80 -10.09 15.53
N GLU A 61 -15.34 -9.57 14.43
CA GLU A 61 -14.74 -9.69 13.10
C GLU A 61 -13.38 -8.98 13.06
N LEU A 62 -13.29 -7.73 13.55
CA LEU A 62 -12.02 -7.02 13.64
C LEU A 62 -11.01 -7.75 14.54
N ALA A 63 -11.46 -8.30 15.67
CA ALA A 63 -10.60 -9.07 16.58
C ALA A 63 -10.12 -10.39 15.96
N GLN A 64 -10.96 -11.07 15.20
CA GLN A 64 -10.60 -12.29 14.49
C GLN A 64 -9.63 -11.99 13.33
N ILE A 65 -9.86 -10.92 12.57
CA ILE A 65 -8.95 -10.47 11.52
C ILE A 65 -7.60 -10.07 12.15
N ALA A 66 -7.59 -9.39 13.28
CA ALA A 66 -6.36 -9.02 13.97
C ALA A 66 -5.55 -10.24 14.47
N LYS A 67 -6.22 -11.34 14.82
CA LYS A 67 -5.58 -12.59 15.26
C LYS A 67 -5.09 -13.47 14.11
N THR A 68 -5.86 -13.54 13.02
CA THR A 68 -5.67 -14.53 11.96
C THR A 68 -5.18 -13.94 10.64
N GLY A 69 -5.46 -12.67 10.40
CA GLY A 69 -5.18 -11.93 9.17
C GLY A 69 -5.93 -12.45 7.96
N VAL A 70 -6.89 -13.34 8.16
CA VAL A 70 -7.79 -13.79 7.11
C VAL A 70 -8.90 -12.77 7.01
N LEU A 71 -9.02 -12.12 5.84
CA LEU A 71 -10.17 -11.28 5.55
C LEU A 71 -11.40 -12.16 5.27
N PRO A 72 -12.62 -11.71 5.61
CA PRO A 72 -13.84 -12.36 5.15
C PRO A 72 -13.87 -12.48 3.62
N LYS A 73 -14.62 -13.44 3.08
CA LYS A 73 -14.84 -13.58 1.63
C LYS A 73 -15.21 -12.23 1.01
N ALA A 74 -14.55 -11.89 -0.09
CA ALA A 74 -14.74 -10.61 -0.80
C ALA A 74 -16.20 -10.45 -1.28
N PHE A 75 -16.62 -9.18 -1.35
CA PHE A 75 -17.92 -8.75 -1.85
C PHE A 75 -17.86 -8.50 -3.37
N GLU A 76 -18.77 -9.12 -4.13
CA GLU A 76 -18.95 -8.92 -5.58
C GLU A 76 -19.99 -7.82 -5.90
N GLY A 77 -19.78 -6.56 -5.55
CA GLY A 77 -20.75 -5.51 -5.93
C GLY A 77 -20.15 -4.15 -6.28
N GLN A 78 -20.94 -3.37 -7.03
CA GLN A 78 -20.52 -2.09 -7.61
C GLN A 78 -20.39 -0.98 -6.54
N LEU A 79 -19.41 -0.10 -6.75
CA LEU A 79 -19.29 1.16 -6.02
C LEU A 79 -20.52 2.04 -6.27
N LEU A 80 -20.87 2.85 -5.28
CA LEU A 80 -21.87 3.90 -5.47
C LEU A 80 -21.43 4.86 -6.59
N SER A 81 -22.33 5.13 -7.53
CA SER A 81 -22.07 5.98 -8.70
C SER A 81 -21.58 7.36 -8.25
N GLY A 82 -20.31 7.68 -8.54
CA GLY A 82 -19.66 8.92 -8.13
C GLY A 82 -18.19 8.76 -7.72
N ALA A 83 -17.75 7.54 -7.38
CA ALA A 83 -16.33 7.19 -7.44
C ALA A 83 -16.01 6.87 -8.92
N GLU A 84 -15.16 7.67 -9.56
CA GLU A 84 -14.80 7.47 -10.96
C GLU A 84 -14.32 6.03 -11.20
N GLN A 85 -15.08 5.25 -11.99
CA GLN A 85 -14.45 4.20 -12.78
C GLN A 85 -13.65 4.93 -13.86
N ALA A 86 -12.34 5.05 -13.67
CA ALA A 86 -11.44 5.65 -14.65
C ALA A 86 -11.34 4.77 -15.91
N GLY A 87 -12.35 4.88 -16.77
CA GLY A 87 -12.17 4.67 -18.20
C GLY A 87 -11.38 5.84 -18.75
N GLY A 88 -10.07 5.66 -18.91
CA GLY A 88 -9.19 6.65 -19.53
C GLY A 88 -8.17 7.24 -18.56
N GLN A 89 -6.94 7.35 -19.05
CA GLN A 89 -5.72 7.72 -18.33
C GLN A 89 -5.84 9.03 -17.52
N LYS A 90 -6.17 8.91 -16.23
CA LYS A 90 -5.72 9.80 -15.16
C LYS A 90 -5.80 8.98 -13.87
N LEU A 91 -4.69 8.85 -13.14
CA LEU A 91 -4.66 8.15 -11.85
C LEU A 91 -5.61 8.88 -10.89
N ALA A 92 -6.87 8.41 -10.79
CA ALA A 92 -7.80 8.87 -9.78
C ALA A 92 -7.14 8.67 -8.40
N THR A 93 -7.10 9.73 -7.61
CA THR A 93 -6.37 9.76 -6.34
C THR A 93 -6.84 8.62 -5.45
N THR A 94 -5.95 7.66 -5.16
CA THR A 94 -6.23 6.49 -4.32
C THR A 94 -6.63 6.88 -2.90
N LEU A 95 -6.24 8.06 -2.43
CA LEU A 95 -6.60 8.64 -1.14
C LEU A 95 -7.61 9.76 -1.36
N ALA A 96 -8.81 9.63 -0.80
CA ALA A 96 -9.88 10.61 -0.88
C ALA A 96 -10.25 11.14 0.51
N ALA A 97 -10.55 12.44 0.56
CA ALA A 97 -11.16 13.05 1.74
C ALA A 97 -12.58 12.50 1.93
N VAL A 98 -12.92 12.13 3.16
CA VAL A 98 -14.30 11.84 3.56
C VAL A 98 -14.88 13.10 4.20
N TYR A 99 -15.79 13.76 3.48
CA TYR A 99 -16.50 14.95 3.93
C TYR A 99 -17.57 14.56 4.94
N ARG A 100 -17.64 15.29 6.05
CA ARG A 100 -18.67 15.11 7.09
C ARG A 100 -19.62 16.30 7.08
N PHE A 101 -20.91 16.00 7.02
CA PHE A 101 -22.00 16.97 7.16
C PHE A 101 -22.76 16.72 8.44
N PHE A 102 -23.11 17.79 9.14
CA PHE A 102 -24.04 17.78 10.27
C PHE A 102 -25.46 18.13 9.79
N ASN A 103 -26.41 17.24 10.05
CA ASN A 103 -27.82 17.50 9.80
C ASN A 103 -28.44 18.23 10.99
N THR A 104 -28.77 19.51 10.81
CA THR A 104 -29.32 20.38 11.87
C THR A 104 -30.73 19.98 12.32
N GLN A 105 -31.47 19.21 11.53
CA GLN A 105 -32.82 18.74 11.87
C GLN A 105 -32.79 17.46 12.70
N THR A 106 -31.92 16.50 12.37
CA THR A 106 -31.87 15.19 13.03
C THR A 106 -30.79 15.11 14.12
N GLY A 107 -29.73 15.91 13.99
CA GLY A 107 -28.50 15.82 14.76
C GLY A 107 -27.56 14.69 14.29
N ALA A 108 -27.91 13.99 13.20
CA ALA A 108 -27.09 12.94 12.63
C ALA A 108 -26.00 13.51 11.71
N HIS A 109 -25.02 12.66 11.38
CA HIS A 109 -23.96 13.02 10.44
C HIS A 109 -24.03 12.18 9.17
N PHE A 110 -23.64 12.80 8.06
CA PHE A 110 -23.53 12.18 6.74
C PHE A 110 -22.09 12.25 6.26
N TYR A 111 -21.60 11.15 5.67
CA TYR A 111 -20.20 11.00 5.25
C TYR A 111 -20.12 10.59 3.77
N THR A 112 -19.29 11.29 3.00
CA THR A 112 -19.09 10.98 1.58
C THR A 112 -17.67 11.28 1.09
N THR A 113 -17.15 10.43 0.21
CA THR A 113 -15.94 10.70 -0.59
C THR A 113 -16.23 11.45 -1.89
N SER A 114 -17.51 11.50 -2.31
CA SER A 114 -17.92 12.08 -3.58
C SER A 114 -18.00 13.60 -3.48
N THR A 115 -17.18 14.29 -4.25
CA THR A 115 -17.25 15.75 -4.38
C THR A 115 -18.57 16.18 -5.04
N ALA A 116 -19.10 15.41 -5.98
CA ALA A 116 -20.39 15.67 -6.60
C ALA A 116 -21.56 15.53 -5.61
N GLU A 117 -21.53 14.50 -4.76
CA GLU A 117 -22.55 14.32 -3.71
C GLU A 117 -22.45 15.44 -2.66
N ARG A 118 -21.24 15.80 -2.25
CA ARG A 118 -20.96 16.96 -1.38
C ARG A 118 -21.55 18.25 -1.97
N ASP A 119 -21.26 18.53 -3.24
CA ASP A 119 -21.69 19.77 -3.90
C ASP A 119 -23.21 19.79 -4.09
N ASN A 120 -23.83 18.65 -4.40
CA ASN A 120 -25.28 18.53 -4.49
C ASN A 120 -25.97 18.73 -3.13
N VAL A 121 -25.42 18.18 -2.03
CA VAL A 121 -25.95 18.38 -0.67
C VAL A 121 -25.89 19.87 -0.31
N LEU A 122 -24.76 20.54 -0.58
CA LEU A 122 -24.62 21.98 -0.33
C LEU A 122 -25.61 22.83 -1.14
N ALA A 123 -25.89 22.43 -2.38
CA ALA A 123 -26.79 23.18 -3.27
C ALA A 123 -28.28 22.97 -2.95
N THR A 124 -28.65 21.79 -2.45
CA THR A 124 -30.07 21.37 -2.38
C THR A 124 -30.60 21.17 -0.97
N MET A 125 -29.74 21.05 0.05
CA MET A 125 -30.16 20.70 1.42
C MET A 125 -29.68 21.74 2.45
N PRO A 126 -30.42 22.85 2.65
CA PRO A 126 -30.00 23.96 3.51
C PRO A 126 -29.90 23.59 5.00
N PHE A 127 -30.44 22.44 5.41
CA PHE A 127 -30.33 21.90 6.77
C PHE A 127 -29.04 21.08 7.01
N MET A 128 -28.22 20.87 5.98
CA MET A 128 -26.95 20.14 6.07
C MET A 128 -25.79 21.13 6.12
N THR A 129 -25.06 21.16 7.24
CA THR A 129 -23.86 21.98 7.42
C THR A 129 -22.62 21.15 7.14
N LEU A 130 -21.69 21.63 6.30
CA LEU A 130 -20.42 20.96 6.05
C LEU A 130 -19.41 21.25 7.17
N ASP A 131 -18.98 20.22 7.90
CA ASP A 131 -17.92 20.32 8.93
C ASP A 131 -16.51 20.31 8.30
N GLY A 132 -16.40 19.87 7.05
CA GLY A 132 -15.14 19.70 6.32
C GLY A 132 -14.72 18.24 6.21
N THR A 133 -13.41 18.01 6.08
CA THR A 133 -12.82 16.67 5.97
C THR A 133 -12.73 16.02 7.35
N ALA A 134 -13.45 14.92 7.58
CA ALA A 134 -13.39 14.20 8.85
C ALA A 134 -12.23 13.20 8.93
N PHE A 135 -11.93 12.51 7.84
CA PHE A 135 -10.82 11.57 7.71
C PHE A 135 -10.55 11.29 6.23
N HIS A 136 -9.55 10.45 5.93
CA HIS A 136 -9.29 9.99 4.57
C HIS A 136 -9.61 8.50 4.44
N ALA A 137 -10.05 8.10 3.26
CA ALA A 137 -10.32 6.71 2.91
C ALA A 137 -9.86 6.46 1.47
N ALA A 138 -9.83 5.21 1.04
CA ALA A 138 -9.59 4.93 -0.37
C ALA A 138 -10.92 4.98 -1.15
N SER A 139 -10.97 5.82 -2.19
CA SER A 139 -12.13 5.93 -3.09
C SER A 139 -12.23 4.78 -4.10
N VAL A 140 -11.14 4.05 -4.27
CA VAL A 140 -11.02 2.86 -5.10
C VAL A 140 -10.55 1.70 -4.26
N PHE A 141 -10.81 0.47 -4.71
CA PHE A 141 -10.29 -0.68 -4.03
C PHE A 141 -8.75 -0.59 -3.97
N VAL A 142 -8.20 -0.83 -2.78
CA VAL A 142 -6.76 -1.02 -2.57
C VAL A 142 -6.55 -2.37 -1.89
N PRO A 143 -5.64 -3.22 -2.39
CA PRO A 143 -5.31 -4.47 -1.72
C PRO A 143 -4.98 -4.24 -0.25
N GLY A 144 -5.73 -4.91 0.63
CA GLY A 144 -5.56 -4.81 2.09
C GLY A 144 -6.53 -3.91 2.81
N LEU A 145 -7.30 -3.12 2.06
CA LEU A 145 -8.46 -2.44 2.57
C LEU A 145 -9.71 -3.31 2.34
N SER A 146 -10.70 -3.10 3.19
CA SER A 146 -12.01 -3.73 3.12
C SER A 146 -13.07 -2.67 2.79
N PRO A 147 -14.12 -3.05 2.06
CA PRO A 147 -15.20 -2.12 1.74
C PRO A 147 -15.93 -1.67 3.01
N VAL A 148 -16.27 -0.38 3.06
CA VAL A 148 -17.20 0.18 4.04
C VAL A 148 -18.56 0.31 3.37
N TYR A 149 -19.51 -0.46 3.87
CA TYR A 149 -20.88 -0.57 3.40
C TYR A 149 -21.72 0.60 3.89
N ARG A 150 -22.46 1.25 2.98
CA ARG A 150 -23.39 2.33 3.28
C ARG A 150 -24.83 1.84 3.20
N PHE A 151 -25.62 2.21 4.19
CA PHE A 151 -27.05 1.98 4.24
C PHE A 151 -27.79 3.28 4.48
N TYR A 152 -28.93 3.46 3.81
CA TYR A 152 -29.85 4.55 4.01
C TYR A 152 -31.06 4.06 4.81
N ASN A 153 -31.34 4.69 5.95
CA ASN A 153 -32.55 4.42 6.73
C ASN A 153 -33.72 5.22 6.15
N THR A 154 -34.68 4.54 5.54
CA THR A 154 -35.83 5.18 4.86
C THR A 154 -36.85 5.79 5.81
N GLN A 155 -36.80 5.46 7.11
CA GLN A 155 -37.69 6.02 8.13
C GLN A 155 -37.16 7.33 8.71
N THR A 156 -35.86 7.39 8.97
CA THR A 156 -35.22 8.53 9.67
C THR A 156 -34.41 9.44 8.74
N GLY A 157 -34.11 9.00 7.52
CA GLY A 157 -33.27 9.72 6.57
C GLY A 157 -31.79 9.78 6.93
N VAL A 158 -31.34 8.95 7.88
CA VAL A 158 -29.93 8.88 8.33
C VAL A 158 -29.19 7.73 7.68
N HIS A 159 -27.87 7.85 7.59
CA HIS A 159 -27.01 6.82 7.00
C HIS A 159 -26.33 5.99 8.09
N PHE A 160 -26.06 4.73 7.77
CA PHE A 160 -25.30 3.80 8.58
C PHE A 160 -24.12 3.24 7.78
N TYR A 161 -22.97 3.11 8.45
CA TYR A 161 -21.72 2.67 7.84
C TYR A 161 -21.12 1.52 8.63
N THR A 162 -20.73 0.44 7.95
CA THR A 162 -20.00 -0.67 8.58
C THR A 162 -18.97 -1.26 7.63
N ILE A 163 -17.79 -1.61 8.16
CA ILE A 163 -16.80 -2.40 7.42
C ILE A 163 -17.07 -3.91 7.54
N SER A 164 -17.88 -4.31 8.55
CA SER A 164 -18.05 -5.71 8.91
C SER A 164 -19.02 -6.39 7.96
N GLN A 165 -18.55 -7.47 7.35
CA GLN A 165 -19.39 -8.30 6.50
C GLN A 165 -20.47 -9.01 7.34
N ALA A 166 -20.16 -9.43 8.55
CA ALA A 166 -21.13 -10.06 9.45
C ALA A 166 -22.25 -9.09 9.87
N GLU A 167 -21.89 -7.87 10.26
CA GLU A 167 -22.86 -6.82 10.62
C GLU A 167 -23.73 -6.44 9.40
N ARG A 168 -23.13 -6.27 8.23
CA ARG A 168 -23.86 -6.01 6.98
C ARG A 168 -24.92 -7.07 6.70
N VAL A 169 -24.55 -8.36 6.82
CA VAL A 169 -25.50 -9.48 6.63
C VAL A 169 -26.62 -9.42 7.67
N SER A 170 -26.30 -9.11 8.93
CA SER A 170 -27.30 -8.96 9.99
C SER A 170 -28.28 -7.81 9.72
N VAL A 171 -27.79 -6.65 9.26
CA VAL A 171 -28.62 -5.49 8.91
C VAL A 171 -29.60 -5.85 7.78
N LEU A 172 -29.09 -6.47 6.71
CA LEU A 172 -29.91 -6.89 5.57
C LEU A 172 -31.00 -7.91 5.96
N ALA A 173 -30.69 -8.81 6.88
CA ALA A 173 -31.62 -9.85 7.30
C ALA A 173 -32.68 -9.35 8.29
N ASN A 174 -32.32 -8.41 9.17
CA ASN A 174 -33.10 -8.14 10.38
C ASN A 174 -33.62 -6.69 10.51
N LEU A 175 -33.14 -5.76 9.68
CA LEU A 175 -33.46 -4.33 9.79
C LEU A 175 -34.02 -3.77 8.47
N PRO A 176 -35.29 -4.06 8.13
CA PRO A 176 -35.89 -3.74 6.83
C PRO A 176 -36.00 -2.24 6.52
N GLN A 177 -35.85 -1.38 7.52
CA GLN A 177 -35.80 0.07 7.34
C GLN A 177 -34.50 0.57 6.71
N PHE A 178 -33.44 -0.26 6.66
CA PHE A 178 -32.18 0.08 6.02
C PHE A 178 -32.12 -0.45 4.59
N THR A 179 -32.05 0.46 3.63
CA THR A 179 -31.76 0.16 2.24
C THR A 179 -30.25 0.15 2.04
N TYR A 180 -29.70 -0.95 1.52
CA TYR A 180 -28.29 -1.01 1.16
C TYR A 180 -28.02 -0.16 -0.09
N GLU A 181 -27.10 0.78 0.03
CA GLU A 181 -26.76 1.69 -1.07
C GLU A 181 -25.53 1.20 -1.84
N GLY A 182 -24.57 0.55 -1.17
CA GLY A 182 -23.35 0.06 -1.81
C GLY A 182 -22.11 0.27 -0.95
N VAL A 183 -20.95 0.25 -1.60
CA VAL A 183 -19.66 0.58 -0.97
C VAL A 183 -19.43 2.09 -1.03
N ALA A 184 -19.27 2.74 0.13
CA ALA A 184 -18.97 4.17 0.22
C ALA A 184 -17.49 4.47 -0.09
N TYR A 185 -16.60 3.65 0.45
CA TYR A 185 -15.14 3.75 0.32
C TYR A 185 -14.49 2.49 0.90
N TYR A 186 -13.17 2.39 0.81
CA TYR A 186 -12.38 1.31 1.40
C TYR A 186 -11.52 1.84 2.55
N ALA A 187 -11.47 1.07 3.64
CA ALA A 187 -10.71 1.39 4.84
C ALA A 187 -10.06 0.11 5.41
N SER A 188 -9.26 0.21 6.46
CA SER A 188 -8.59 -0.96 7.03
C SER A 188 -9.41 -1.60 8.16
N THR A 189 -9.53 -2.93 8.15
CA THR A 189 -10.04 -3.73 9.27
C THR A 189 -9.00 -3.97 10.36
N MET A 190 -7.78 -3.46 10.21
CA MET A 190 -6.73 -3.53 11.22
C MET A 190 -6.03 -2.20 11.43
N GLY A 191 -5.63 -1.97 12.68
CA GLY A 191 -4.78 -0.84 13.03
C GLY A 191 -3.34 -1.04 12.61
N GLY A 192 -2.56 0.02 12.72
CA GLY A 192 -1.13 0.03 12.40
C GLY A 192 -0.68 1.43 12.00
N THR A 193 0.62 1.62 11.82
CA THR A 193 1.18 2.86 11.29
C THR A 193 0.51 3.19 9.96
N GLY A 194 0.01 4.43 9.82
CA GLY A 194 -0.70 4.88 8.62
C GLY A 194 -2.21 4.77 8.65
N TYR A 195 -2.76 4.18 9.71
CA TYR A 195 -4.20 4.15 9.91
C TYR A 195 -4.60 4.90 11.18
N THR A 196 -5.73 5.61 11.10
CA THR A 196 -6.34 6.30 12.22
C THR A 196 -7.59 5.53 12.65
N PRO A 197 -7.74 5.11 13.91
CA PRO A 197 -8.95 4.47 14.37
C PRO A 197 -10.17 5.38 14.14
N LEU A 198 -11.24 4.82 13.57
CA LEU A 198 -12.53 5.47 13.48
C LEU A 198 -13.44 4.92 14.59
N TYR A 199 -13.69 5.76 15.58
CA TYR A 199 -14.51 5.47 16.75
C TYR A 199 -15.99 5.53 16.38
N ARG A 200 -16.74 4.51 16.78
CA ARG A 200 -18.19 4.41 16.53
C ARG A 200 -18.98 4.59 17.83
N PHE A 201 -20.07 5.32 17.73
CA PHE A 201 -21.00 5.57 18.83
C PHE A 201 -22.43 5.34 18.36
N PHE A 202 -23.30 4.88 19.24
CA PHE A 202 -24.72 4.68 18.96
C PHE A 202 -25.60 5.54 19.85
N HIS A 203 -26.53 6.28 19.24
CA HIS A 203 -27.51 7.10 19.94
C HIS A 203 -28.85 6.37 20.04
N ALA A 204 -29.04 5.54 21.07
CA ALA A 204 -30.18 4.61 21.17
C ALA A 204 -31.57 5.27 21.01
N ALA A 205 -31.77 6.45 21.61
CA ALA A 205 -33.05 7.17 21.52
C ALA A 205 -33.39 7.71 20.11
N LYS A 206 -32.38 7.86 19.23
CA LYS A 206 -32.54 8.39 17.87
C LYS A 206 -32.21 7.37 16.78
N GLY A 207 -31.61 6.23 17.12
CA GLY A 207 -31.37 5.12 16.20
C GLY A 207 -30.32 5.38 15.13
N PHE A 208 -29.36 6.28 15.36
CA PHE A 208 -28.27 6.53 14.43
C PHE A 208 -26.90 6.38 15.08
N HIS A 209 -25.89 6.26 14.24
CA HIS A 209 -24.49 6.18 14.63
C HIS A 209 -23.75 7.48 14.39
N PHE A 210 -22.74 7.74 15.21
CA PHE A 210 -21.78 8.81 15.03
C PHE A 210 -20.37 8.21 14.88
N TYR A 211 -19.56 8.81 14.00
CA TYR A 211 -18.21 8.34 13.70
C TYR A 211 -17.20 9.48 13.81
N SER A 212 -16.07 9.21 14.47
CA SER A 212 -14.98 10.17 14.59
C SER A 212 -13.61 9.51 14.48
N ALA A 213 -12.69 10.15 13.75
CA ALA A 213 -11.27 9.79 13.75
C ALA A 213 -10.47 10.55 14.83
N SER A 214 -11.10 11.51 15.51
CA SER A 214 -10.47 12.33 16.54
C SER A 214 -10.59 11.67 17.91
N ALA A 215 -9.46 11.28 18.49
CA ALA A 215 -9.43 10.75 19.85
C ALA A 215 -9.93 11.78 20.88
N ALA A 216 -9.67 13.08 20.67
CA ALA A 216 -10.17 14.14 21.54
C ALA A 216 -11.69 14.30 21.44
N GLU A 217 -12.28 14.17 20.24
CA GLU A 217 -13.74 14.20 20.06
C GLU A 217 -14.38 12.96 20.70
N ARG A 218 -13.78 11.77 20.52
CA ARG A 218 -14.18 10.55 21.21
C ARG A 218 -14.21 10.74 22.72
N ASP A 219 -13.11 11.20 23.31
CA ASP A 219 -12.98 11.38 24.76
C ASP A 219 -13.99 12.41 25.29
N THR A 220 -14.23 13.49 24.53
CA THR A 220 -15.24 14.49 24.85
C THR A 220 -16.66 13.90 24.84
N ILE A 221 -17.02 13.12 23.82
CA ILE A 221 -18.34 12.48 23.73
C ILE A 221 -18.55 11.52 24.90
N ILE A 222 -17.56 10.66 25.19
CA ILE A 222 -17.61 9.73 26.33
C ILE A 222 -17.81 10.48 27.65
N ALA A 223 -17.12 11.61 27.84
CA ALA A 223 -17.18 12.36 29.09
C ALA A 223 -18.43 13.22 29.25
N THR A 224 -19.02 13.71 28.15
CA THR A 224 -20.02 14.80 28.21
C THR A 224 -21.39 14.46 27.62
N LEU A 225 -21.51 13.41 26.80
CA LEU A 225 -22.74 13.10 26.07
C LEU A 225 -23.23 11.66 26.37
N PRO A 226 -23.87 11.43 27.55
CA PRO A 226 -24.30 10.10 27.99
C PRO A 226 -25.36 9.44 27.09
N GLN A 227 -26.01 10.21 26.19
CA GLN A 227 -26.94 9.69 25.19
C GLN A 227 -26.26 8.87 24.09
N TYR A 228 -24.93 8.96 23.95
CA TYR A 228 -24.14 8.13 23.05
C TYR A 228 -23.51 6.96 23.82
N SER A 229 -23.75 5.74 23.33
CA SER A 229 -23.02 4.55 23.76
C SER A 229 -21.76 4.40 22.91
N TYR A 230 -20.59 4.31 23.54
CA TYR A 230 -19.33 4.04 22.83
C TYR A 230 -19.25 2.56 22.45
N GLU A 231 -19.05 2.27 21.17
CA GLU A 231 -19.03 0.91 20.62
C GLU A 231 -17.62 0.44 20.24
N GLY A 232 -16.60 1.25 20.52
CA GLY A 232 -15.22 0.94 20.17
C GLY A 232 -14.80 1.45 18.79
N ILE A 233 -13.84 0.77 18.20
CA ILE A 233 -13.31 1.06 16.86
C ILE A 233 -14.19 0.35 15.84
N GLY A 234 -14.85 1.09 14.96
CA GLY A 234 -15.64 0.49 13.87
C GLY A 234 -14.77 -0.02 12.73
N TYR A 235 -13.68 0.70 12.44
CA TYR A 235 -12.60 0.34 11.51
C TYR A 235 -11.48 1.39 11.59
N TYR A 236 -10.45 1.28 10.75
CA TYR A 236 -9.33 2.21 10.72
C TYR A 236 -9.29 2.96 9.37
N ALA A 237 -9.50 4.27 9.44
CA ALA A 237 -9.38 5.20 8.31
C ALA A 237 -7.92 5.38 7.89
N LEU A 238 -7.68 5.91 6.69
CA LEU A 238 -6.35 6.21 6.20
C LEU A 238 -5.87 7.54 6.82
N ALA A 239 -4.62 7.60 7.27
CA ALA A 239 -4.04 8.85 7.78
C ALA A 239 -3.87 9.87 6.64
N SER A 240 -4.03 11.16 6.95
CA SER A 240 -4.04 12.26 5.97
C SER A 240 -2.69 12.50 5.29
N ASP A 241 -1.60 11.94 5.82
CA ASP A 241 -0.25 11.97 5.24
C ASP A 241 0.19 10.61 4.68
N TRP A 242 -0.72 9.64 4.58
CA TRP A 242 -0.41 8.27 4.17
C TRP A 242 -0.86 7.98 2.74
N LEU A 243 0.11 7.90 1.84
CA LEU A 243 0.03 7.02 0.68
C LEU A 243 0.43 5.63 1.17
N THR A 244 -0.24 4.56 0.70
CA THR A 244 -0.01 3.13 1.02
C THR A 244 1.38 2.79 1.57
N PRO A 245 1.55 1.84 2.50
CA PRO A 245 2.88 1.40 2.96
C PRO A 245 3.74 1.06 1.75
N ALA A 246 4.58 2.00 1.31
CA ALA A 246 5.08 2.01 -0.06
C ALA A 246 6.54 1.65 -0.04
N VAL A 247 6.91 0.69 -0.87
CA VAL A 247 8.31 0.48 -1.20
C VAL A 247 8.72 1.62 -2.14
N PRO A 248 9.74 2.44 -1.80
CA PRO A 248 10.23 3.46 -2.71
C PRO A 248 10.64 2.85 -4.04
N HIS A 249 10.41 3.58 -5.15
CA HIS A 249 10.88 3.17 -6.47
C HIS A 249 12.41 2.98 -6.44
N SER A 250 12.92 2.11 -7.31
CA SER A 250 14.35 1.84 -7.43
C SER A 250 15.15 3.05 -7.94
N SER A 251 14.46 4.07 -8.47
CA SER A 251 14.99 5.22 -9.22
C SER A 251 15.66 4.88 -10.55
N VAL A 252 15.48 3.66 -11.06
CA VAL A 252 15.78 3.34 -12.46
C VAL A 252 15.02 4.28 -13.39
N ALA A 253 15.73 4.96 -14.27
CA ALA A 253 15.18 6.01 -15.11
C ALA A 253 14.36 5.46 -16.28
N SER A 254 13.52 6.32 -16.87
CA SER A 254 12.79 6.02 -18.10
C SER A 254 13.67 5.88 -19.34
N SER A 255 14.99 6.02 -19.19
CA SER A 255 16.02 5.75 -20.22
C SER A 255 16.68 4.38 -20.08
N GLN A 256 16.30 3.59 -19.07
CA GLN A 256 17.02 2.39 -18.64
C GLN A 256 16.15 1.12 -18.73
N CYS A 257 15.44 0.95 -19.84
CA CYS A 257 14.67 -0.27 -20.12
C CYS A 257 15.42 -1.16 -21.12
N TYR A 258 15.14 -2.46 -21.10
CA TYR A 258 15.63 -3.41 -22.09
C TYR A 258 14.64 -3.54 -23.25
N GLY A 259 15.16 -3.65 -24.47
CA GLY A 259 14.37 -3.99 -25.67
C GLY A 259 14.45 -5.49 -25.97
N ALA A 260 13.43 -6.02 -26.64
CA ALA A 260 13.43 -7.43 -27.06
C ALA A 260 14.66 -7.76 -27.92
N GLY A 261 15.33 -8.87 -27.60
CA GLY A 261 16.54 -9.36 -28.27
C GLY A 261 17.79 -8.50 -28.05
N SER A 262 17.78 -7.57 -27.09
CA SER A 262 18.87 -6.61 -26.87
C SER A 262 19.33 -6.56 -25.43
N ASP A 263 20.65 -6.49 -25.26
CA ASP A 263 21.23 -6.18 -23.96
C ASP A 263 21.26 -4.69 -23.64
N GLY A 264 21.25 -3.83 -24.66
CA GLY A 264 21.39 -2.39 -24.51
C GLY A 264 20.19 -1.70 -23.85
N PHE A 265 20.47 -0.69 -23.03
CA PHE A 265 19.44 0.18 -22.48
C PHE A 265 18.84 1.08 -23.57
N LEU A 266 17.52 1.17 -23.57
CA LEU A 266 16.74 2.02 -24.45
C LEU A 266 15.76 2.86 -23.60
N PRO A 267 15.31 4.02 -24.12
CA PRO A 267 14.17 4.72 -23.57
C PRO A 267 12.98 3.78 -23.44
N CYS A 268 12.32 3.78 -22.29
CA CYS A 268 11.16 2.92 -22.03
C CYS A 268 9.98 3.24 -22.97
N ALA A 269 9.93 4.44 -23.55
CA ALA A 269 8.96 4.77 -24.60
C ALA A 269 9.28 4.13 -25.96
N ASN A 270 10.43 3.47 -26.12
CA ASN A 270 10.81 2.80 -27.36
C ASN A 270 9.85 1.63 -27.65
N PRO A 271 9.39 1.44 -28.90
CA PRO A 271 8.51 0.32 -29.24
C PRO A 271 9.07 -1.05 -28.85
N ALA A 272 10.39 -1.27 -28.94
CA ALA A 272 11.02 -2.54 -28.57
C ALA A 272 11.00 -2.81 -27.06
N THR A 273 11.03 -1.77 -26.21
CA THR A 273 10.94 -1.92 -24.75
C THR A 273 9.51 -2.16 -24.31
N VAL A 274 8.56 -1.42 -24.91
CA VAL A 274 7.12 -1.62 -24.71
C VAL A 274 6.69 -3.03 -25.14
N ALA A 275 7.19 -3.49 -26.29
CA ALA A 275 6.91 -4.83 -26.79
C ALA A 275 7.50 -5.93 -25.90
N LEU A 276 8.68 -5.73 -25.31
CA LEU A 276 9.27 -6.69 -24.38
C LEU A 276 8.47 -6.78 -23.08
N ASN A 277 8.23 -5.63 -22.43
CA ASN A 277 7.42 -5.55 -21.22
C ASN A 277 7.08 -4.07 -20.92
N PRO A 278 5.81 -3.63 -20.97
CA PRO A 278 5.43 -2.24 -20.70
C PRO A 278 5.40 -1.89 -19.20
N GLN A 279 5.82 -2.82 -18.33
CA GLN A 279 5.86 -2.72 -16.86
C GLN A 279 7.26 -2.98 -16.28
N GLN A 280 8.34 -2.87 -17.07
CA GLN A 280 9.70 -2.88 -16.50
C GLN A 280 9.88 -1.76 -15.48
N ASP A 281 10.94 -1.83 -14.69
CA ASP A 281 11.18 -0.89 -13.59
C ASP A 281 11.18 0.59 -14.04
N GLY A 282 11.88 0.88 -15.16
CA GLY A 282 11.94 2.22 -15.76
C GLY A 282 10.63 2.71 -16.40
N HIS A 283 9.64 1.85 -16.63
CA HIS A 283 8.29 2.28 -17.03
C HIS A 283 7.49 2.84 -15.85
N ARG A 284 7.92 2.58 -14.61
CA ARG A 284 7.14 2.80 -13.39
C ARG A 284 7.70 3.94 -12.52
N VAL A 285 8.46 4.86 -13.12
CA VAL A 285 9.16 5.96 -12.42
C VAL A 285 8.26 6.89 -11.61
N THR A 286 6.95 6.93 -11.90
CA THR A 286 5.97 7.76 -11.18
C THR A 286 5.36 7.05 -9.97
N ILE A 287 5.48 5.73 -9.88
CA ILE A 287 4.91 4.93 -8.78
C ILE A 287 5.89 4.94 -7.62
N ASN A 288 5.51 5.53 -6.49
CA ASN A 288 6.34 5.66 -5.29
C ASN A 288 7.72 6.26 -5.58
N ALA A 289 7.79 7.23 -6.51
CA ALA A 289 9.02 7.91 -6.85
C ALA A 289 9.73 8.41 -5.59
N MET A 290 11.02 8.08 -5.41
CA MET A 290 11.76 8.49 -4.22
C MET A 290 11.67 10.01 -4.04
N SER A 291 11.15 10.45 -2.91
CA SER A 291 10.87 11.85 -2.62
C SER A 291 11.19 12.18 -1.18
N TYR A 292 11.79 13.35 -0.98
CA TYR A 292 12.30 13.78 0.32
C TYR A 292 11.93 15.24 0.56
N SER A 293 11.63 15.58 1.81
CA SER A 293 11.33 16.96 2.22
C SER A 293 12.06 17.33 3.50
N LEU A 294 12.14 18.64 3.74
CA LEU A 294 12.55 19.15 5.04
C LEU A 294 11.54 18.75 6.12
N VAL A 295 12.02 18.58 7.35
CA VAL A 295 11.16 18.44 8.52
C VAL A 295 10.76 19.83 8.98
N ALA A 296 9.46 20.08 9.11
CA ALA A 296 8.94 21.41 9.44
C ALA A 296 9.53 21.93 10.75
N GLY A 297 10.02 23.18 10.74
CA GLY A 297 10.64 23.82 11.90
C GLY A 297 12.04 23.31 12.27
N GLN A 298 12.64 22.42 11.47
CA GLN A 298 13.97 21.86 11.70
C GLN A 298 14.95 22.26 10.61
N SER A 299 16.25 22.21 10.91
CA SER A 299 17.29 22.56 9.94
C SER A 299 17.47 21.46 8.88
N ALA A 300 17.58 21.87 7.61
CA ALA A 300 17.93 21.01 6.49
C ALA A 300 19.31 20.33 6.63
N SER A 301 20.19 20.86 7.50
CA SER A 301 21.52 20.28 7.78
C SER A 301 21.49 19.19 8.86
N GLU A 302 20.34 18.93 9.47
CA GLU A 302 20.20 17.98 10.58
C GLU A 302 19.48 16.70 10.18
N CYS A 303 18.38 16.82 9.43
CA CYS A 303 17.51 15.69 9.11
C CYS A 303 16.75 15.90 7.80
N VAL A 304 16.28 14.81 7.23
CA VAL A 304 15.42 14.80 6.04
C VAL A 304 14.29 13.79 6.20
N ARG A 305 13.07 14.14 5.80
CA ARG A 305 11.93 13.22 5.78
C ARG A 305 11.86 12.51 4.45
N ASP A 306 11.71 11.20 4.48
CA ASP A 306 11.30 10.38 3.33
C ASP A 306 9.77 10.44 3.20
N ASN A 307 9.28 10.98 2.08
CA ASN A 307 7.85 11.16 1.84
C ASN A 307 7.13 9.87 1.45
N ILE A 308 7.87 8.80 1.16
CA ILE A 308 7.30 7.50 0.79
C ILE A 308 7.15 6.62 2.03
N THR A 309 8.17 6.58 2.88
CA THR A 309 8.16 5.71 4.08
C THR A 309 7.72 6.43 5.35
N GLY A 310 7.72 7.77 5.35
CA GLY A 310 7.49 8.59 6.54
C GLY A 310 8.67 8.62 7.51
N LEU A 311 9.73 7.85 7.25
CA LEU A 311 10.94 7.82 8.07
C LEU A 311 11.68 9.16 8.01
N VAL A 312 12.37 9.49 9.09
CA VAL A 312 13.25 10.66 9.14
C VAL A 312 14.68 10.18 9.29
N TRP A 313 15.54 10.69 8.43
CA TRP A 313 16.93 10.27 8.31
C TRP A 313 17.87 11.35 8.80
N GLU A 314 18.95 10.92 9.44
CA GLU A 314 20.06 11.79 9.81
C GLU A 314 20.69 12.38 8.56
N MET A 315 20.97 13.69 8.56
CA MET A 315 21.85 14.31 7.57
C MET A 315 23.31 14.19 8.01
N LYS A 316 24.21 13.84 7.07
CA LYS A 316 25.65 13.82 7.33
C LYS A 316 26.24 15.21 7.11
N THR A 317 27.40 15.44 7.71
CA THR A 317 28.18 16.69 7.57
C THR A 317 29.54 16.40 6.92
N ALA A 318 30.24 17.44 6.49
CA ALA A 318 31.59 17.31 5.93
C ALA A 318 32.64 16.90 6.98
N SER A 319 32.41 17.22 8.25
CA SER A 319 33.34 17.01 9.35
C SER A 319 32.60 16.86 10.69
N GLY A 320 33.35 16.58 11.76
CA GLY A 320 32.83 16.43 13.11
C GLY A 320 32.18 15.07 13.36
N LEU A 321 31.39 14.97 14.44
CA LEU A 321 30.76 13.73 14.88
C LEU A 321 29.91 13.07 13.77
N ARG A 322 29.12 13.88 13.04
CA ARG A 322 28.27 13.41 11.94
C ARG A 322 28.97 13.38 10.58
N SER A 323 30.31 13.36 10.56
CA SER A 323 31.06 13.34 9.31
C SER A 323 30.63 12.14 8.45
N GLY A 324 30.44 12.37 7.15
CA GLY A 324 30.19 11.31 6.18
C GLY A 324 31.29 10.25 6.12
N THR A 325 32.53 10.64 6.46
CA THR A 325 33.72 9.76 6.46
C THR A 325 33.95 9.04 7.79
N ALA A 326 33.15 9.33 8.83
CA ALA A 326 33.27 8.66 10.10
C ALA A 326 32.83 7.19 10.01
N THR A 327 33.61 6.31 10.63
CA THR A 327 33.36 4.86 10.63
C THR A 327 33.33 4.33 12.06
N TYR A 328 32.49 3.33 12.30
CA TYR A 328 32.22 2.78 13.62
C TYR A 328 32.21 1.26 13.59
N SER A 329 32.61 0.62 14.69
CA SER A 329 32.29 -0.80 14.95
C SER A 329 30.79 -0.97 15.25
N ASN A 330 30.32 -2.22 15.33
CA ASN A 330 28.93 -2.56 15.66
C ASN A 330 28.85 -3.66 16.74
N SER A 331 29.73 -3.56 17.73
CA SER A 331 29.89 -4.54 18.82
C SER A 331 28.92 -4.32 19.98
N GLY A 332 28.32 -3.14 20.10
CA GLY A 332 27.32 -2.84 21.13
C GLY A 332 27.90 -2.40 22.48
N GLY A 333 29.21 -2.19 22.58
CA GLY A 333 29.91 -1.88 23.84
C GLY A 333 29.78 -0.44 24.35
N GLY A 334 29.08 0.45 23.64
CA GLY A 334 28.83 1.83 24.07
C GLY A 334 30.02 2.79 23.90
N ALA A 335 31.16 2.31 23.38
CA ALA A 335 32.31 3.14 23.06
C ALA A 335 31.98 4.18 21.98
N ALA A 336 32.60 5.36 22.03
CA ALA A 336 32.38 6.43 21.05
C ALA A 336 32.75 6.04 19.60
N THR A 337 33.60 5.03 19.43
CA THR A 337 33.98 4.43 18.13
C THR A 337 33.06 3.29 17.70
N ASP A 338 32.02 2.99 18.46
CA ASP A 338 31.00 1.98 18.17
C ASP A 338 29.68 2.64 17.79
N SER A 339 28.89 1.96 16.96
CA SER A 339 27.59 2.46 16.51
C SER A 339 26.64 2.72 17.68
N SER A 340 26.71 1.93 18.78
CA SER A 340 25.84 2.16 19.94
C SER A 340 26.25 3.41 20.72
N GLY A 341 27.55 3.73 20.80
CA GLY A 341 28.03 5.00 21.34
C GLY A 341 27.66 6.18 20.44
N TYR A 342 27.72 6.01 19.12
CA TYR A 342 27.27 7.01 18.16
C TYR A 342 25.78 7.33 18.31
N VAL A 343 24.91 6.31 18.38
CA VAL A 343 23.47 6.48 18.64
C VAL A 343 23.22 7.25 19.93
N THR A 344 23.93 6.90 21.01
CA THR A 344 23.83 7.59 22.30
C THR A 344 24.20 9.08 22.16
N ALA A 345 25.30 9.38 21.46
CA ALA A 345 25.73 10.75 21.24
C ALA A 345 24.71 11.58 20.44
N ILE A 346 24.16 11.03 19.35
CA ILE A 346 23.16 11.73 18.53
C ILE A 346 21.85 11.97 19.30
N ASN A 347 21.42 11.01 20.10
CA ASN A 347 20.23 11.18 20.96
C ASN A 347 20.45 12.22 22.07
N GLY A 348 21.67 12.29 22.64
CA GLY A 348 22.05 13.32 23.59
C GLY A 348 22.06 14.74 22.99
N LEU A 349 22.40 14.87 21.70
CA LEU A 349 22.34 16.13 20.96
C LEU A 349 20.91 16.58 20.65
N LYS A 350 19.92 15.68 20.79
CA LYS A 350 18.54 15.90 20.33
C LYS A 350 18.50 16.37 18.87
N LEU A 351 19.28 15.71 18.00
CA LEU A 351 19.42 16.11 16.59
C LEU A 351 18.03 16.28 15.94
N CYS A 352 17.80 17.42 15.28
CA CYS A 352 16.51 17.76 14.67
C CYS A 352 15.35 17.76 15.69
N GLY A 353 15.65 18.06 16.95
CA GLY A 353 14.70 18.06 18.07
C GLY A 353 14.35 16.67 18.63
N PHE A 354 15.02 15.61 18.17
CA PHE A 354 14.63 14.23 18.47
C PHE A 354 15.71 13.41 19.18
N SER A 355 15.28 12.48 20.04
CA SER A 355 16.15 11.65 20.88
C SER A 355 15.84 10.15 20.80
N ASP A 356 15.17 9.72 19.74
CA ASP A 356 14.77 8.33 19.42
C ASP A 356 15.43 7.84 18.12
N TRP A 357 16.61 8.37 17.79
CA TRP A 357 17.41 7.90 16.68
C TRP A 357 17.90 6.47 16.92
N ARG A 358 17.90 5.67 15.86
CA ARG A 358 18.32 4.26 15.87
C ARG A 358 19.10 3.90 14.63
N MET A 359 19.77 2.74 14.70
CA MET A 359 20.31 2.08 13.52
C MET A 359 19.17 1.68 12.57
N PRO A 360 19.35 1.84 11.25
CA PRO A 360 18.38 1.40 10.24
C PRO A 360 18.50 -0.10 9.99
N SER A 361 17.41 -0.73 9.57
CA SER A 361 17.43 -2.08 9.01
C SER A 361 18.00 -2.10 7.59
N VAL A 362 18.34 -3.29 7.08
CA VAL A 362 18.76 -3.52 5.69
C VAL A 362 17.71 -2.98 4.72
N HIS A 363 16.43 -3.22 4.98
CA HIS A 363 15.33 -2.71 4.15
C HIS A 363 15.29 -1.18 4.09
N GLU A 364 15.54 -0.51 5.22
CA GLU A 364 15.52 0.96 5.29
C GLU A 364 16.71 1.55 4.54
N LEU A 365 17.90 0.98 4.68
CA LEU A 365 19.09 1.39 3.93
C LEU A 365 18.93 1.16 2.41
N ILE A 366 18.39 0.01 2.00
CA ILE A 366 18.07 -0.24 0.58
C ILE A 366 16.99 0.73 0.08
N GLY A 367 16.02 1.08 0.94
CA GLY A 367 14.93 1.99 0.61
C GLY A 367 15.40 3.34 0.05
N ILE A 368 16.52 3.86 0.56
CA ILE A 368 17.09 5.15 0.12
C ILE A 368 18.07 5.03 -1.07
N MET A 369 18.39 3.81 -1.52
CA MET A 369 19.31 3.58 -2.64
C MET A 369 18.71 3.97 -4.00
N ASP A 370 19.51 4.58 -4.86
CA ASP A 370 19.24 4.85 -6.26
C ASP A 370 19.94 3.79 -7.14
N PHE A 371 19.16 2.83 -7.64
CA PHE A 371 19.62 1.78 -8.54
C PHE A 371 19.77 2.27 -9.99
N GLY A 372 19.25 3.45 -10.33
CA GLY A 372 19.40 4.11 -11.62
C GLY A 372 20.78 4.78 -11.81
N VAL A 373 21.55 4.95 -10.74
CA VAL A 373 22.91 5.51 -10.80
C VAL A 373 23.92 4.46 -11.27
N GLY A 374 24.68 4.82 -12.31
CA GLY A 374 25.84 4.06 -12.80
C GLY A 374 27.18 4.80 -12.62
N GLY A 375 28.24 4.25 -13.21
CA GLY A 375 29.62 4.72 -13.10
C GLY A 375 30.28 4.37 -11.76
N SER A 376 31.23 5.20 -11.33
CA SER A 376 31.91 5.13 -10.02
C SER A 376 31.16 5.87 -8.91
N GLY A 377 29.86 6.13 -9.09
CA GLY A 377 29.06 6.99 -8.23
C GLY A 377 28.61 6.34 -6.91
N VAL A 378 28.14 7.19 -6.00
CA VAL A 378 27.39 6.80 -4.81
C VAL A 378 25.94 6.55 -5.22
N LYS A 379 25.38 5.38 -4.89
CA LYS A 379 24.00 4.97 -5.13
C LYS A 379 23.00 5.64 -4.17
N ILE A 380 23.28 6.86 -3.74
CA ILE A 380 22.42 7.68 -2.89
C ILE A 380 22.49 9.10 -3.43
N ARG A 381 21.34 9.74 -3.68
CA ARG A 381 21.32 11.10 -4.24
C ARG A 381 21.86 12.12 -3.25
N ALA A 382 23.00 12.73 -3.59
CA ALA A 382 23.66 13.73 -2.76
C ALA A 382 22.82 14.99 -2.48
N SER A 383 21.87 15.32 -3.36
CA SER A 383 20.92 16.43 -3.14
C SER A 383 20.04 16.22 -1.91
N ASN A 384 19.73 14.97 -1.58
CA ASN A 384 18.87 14.60 -0.47
C ASN A 384 19.68 14.10 0.73
N PHE A 385 20.84 13.50 0.47
CA PHE A 385 21.75 12.95 1.47
C PHE A 385 23.20 13.40 1.18
N PRO A 386 23.54 14.66 1.48
CA PRO A 386 24.88 15.17 1.26
C PRO A 386 25.90 14.43 2.12
N PHE A 387 27.16 14.48 1.67
CA PHE A 387 28.30 13.82 2.34
C PHE A 387 28.11 12.31 2.55
N THR A 388 27.32 11.64 1.70
CA THR A 388 27.29 10.18 1.67
C THR A 388 28.51 9.65 0.91
N ASN A 389 29.22 8.69 1.49
CA ASN A 389 30.37 8.07 0.83
C ASN A 389 29.99 6.77 0.13
N ALA A 390 30.75 6.44 -0.91
CA ALA A 390 30.72 5.11 -1.51
C ALA A 390 31.40 4.13 -0.54
N GLY A 391 30.63 3.28 0.12
CA GLY A 391 31.13 2.34 1.11
C GLY A 391 30.02 1.49 1.71
N PHE A 392 30.39 0.69 2.69
CA PHE A 392 29.42 -0.10 3.46
C PHE A 392 28.85 0.72 4.62
N TYR A 393 27.61 0.43 4.94
CA TYR A 393 26.89 1.02 6.07
C TYR A 393 26.29 -0.09 6.92
N TRP A 394 26.47 -0.01 8.24
CA TRP A 394 25.91 -0.96 9.18
C TRP A 394 24.37 -0.91 9.18
N ALA A 395 23.75 -2.09 9.13
CA ALA A 395 22.35 -2.30 9.47
C ALA A 395 22.20 -2.78 10.92
N ALA A 396 21.01 -2.62 11.48
CA ALA A 396 20.62 -3.13 12.79
C ALA A 396 20.45 -4.67 12.79
N ASP A 397 20.25 -5.27 11.61
CA ASP A 397 20.01 -6.70 11.46
C ASP A 397 21.29 -7.51 11.74
N THR A 398 21.22 -8.41 12.72
CA THR A 398 22.36 -9.21 13.19
C THR A 398 22.23 -10.70 12.85
N SER A 399 21.05 -11.15 12.42
CA SER A 399 20.81 -12.54 12.01
C SER A 399 21.33 -12.77 10.59
N ILE A 400 22.44 -13.50 10.46
CA ILE A 400 23.06 -13.82 9.17
C ILE A 400 22.84 -15.29 8.76
N PRO A 401 22.87 -15.64 7.46
CA PRO A 401 22.79 -17.01 6.99
C PRO A 401 23.92 -17.86 7.58
N GLY A 402 23.62 -19.12 7.93
CA GLY A 402 24.57 -20.02 8.60
C GLY A 402 24.76 -19.80 10.11
N GLY A 403 24.19 -18.75 10.72
CA GLY A 403 24.01 -18.66 12.17
C GLY A 403 25.30 -18.63 12.98
N GLY A 404 26.20 -17.70 12.66
CA GLY A 404 27.43 -17.50 13.42
C GLY A 404 27.20 -17.16 14.91
N ASP A 405 28.30 -17.05 15.66
CA ASP A 405 28.38 -16.70 17.09
C ASP A 405 27.85 -15.30 17.46
N GLY A 406 27.12 -14.63 16.56
CA GLY A 406 26.66 -13.26 16.72
C GLY A 406 27.75 -12.20 16.51
N SER A 407 28.96 -12.58 16.08
CA SER A 407 30.08 -11.65 15.82
C SER A 407 29.94 -10.84 14.52
N GLN A 408 28.95 -11.14 13.69
CA GLN A 408 28.73 -10.48 12.40
C GLN A 408 27.38 -9.77 12.36
N ALA A 409 27.26 -8.78 11.48
CA ALA A 409 26.02 -8.08 11.21
C ALA A 409 25.92 -7.73 9.72
N TRP A 410 24.69 -7.42 9.28
CA TRP A 410 24.45 -7.01 7.91
C TRP A 410 25.01 -5.62 7.61
N ILE A 411 25.47 -5.46 6.37
CA ILE A 411 25.94 -4.20 5.80
C ILE A 411 25.31 -3.99 4.43
N VAL A 412 25.05 -2.72 4.10
CA VAL A 412 24.53 -2.28 2.80
C VAL A 412 25.57 -1.41 2.10
N GLY A 413 25.87 -1.72 0.85
CA GLY A 413 26.87 -1.02 0.04
C GLY A 413 26.28 0.10 -0.79
N PHE A 414 26.72 1.34 -0.57
CA PHE A 414 26.28 2.52 -1.34
C PHE A 414 27.19 2.85 -2.53
N GLY A 415 28.27 2.10 -2.77
CA GLY A 415 29.08 2.26 -3.97
C GLY A 415 28.52 1.50 -5.17
N SER A 416 28.70 2.03 -6.37
CA SER A 416 28.20 1.39 -7.59
C SER A 416 28.87 0.05 -7.94
N ASN A 417 30.09 -0.16 -7.45
CA ASN A 417 30.87 -1.41 -7.57
C ASN A 417 30.94 -2.18 -6.24
N THR A 418 30.18 -1.75 -5.24
CA THR A 418 30.10 -2.43 -3.94
C THR A 418 28.94 -3.42 -3.99
N ALA A 419 29.11 -4.59 -3.36
CA ALA A 419 27.98 -5.51 -3.16
C ALA A 419 26.83 -4.78 -2.45
N THR A 420 25.60 -4.91 -2.97
CA THR A 420 24.45 -4.18 -2.42
C THR A 420 24.18 -4.57 -0.97
N THR A 421 24.25 -5.87 -0.67
CA THR A 421 24.14 -6.38 0.70
C THR A 421 25.23 -7.42 0.98
N SER A 422 25.80 -7.38 2.17
CA SER A 422 26.75 -8.39 2.65
C SER A 422 26.67 -8.46 4.18
N TRP A 423 27.56 -9.21 4.80
CA TRP A 423 27.79 -9.19 6.25
C TRP A 423 29.27 -9.01 6.55
N MET A 424 29.56 -8.48 7.73
CA MET A 424 30.92 -8.17 8.17
C MET A 424 31.04 -8.39 9.67
N GLY A 425 32.25 -8.73 10.15
CA GLY A 425 32.53 -8.82 11.59
C GLY A 425 32.30 -7.48 12.27
N LYS A 426 31.55 -7.46 13.36
CA LYS A 426 31.13 -6.29 14.14
C LYS A 426 32.31 -5.46 14.67
N VAL A 427 33.49 -6.06 14.79
CA VAL A 427 34.72 -5.37 15.19
C VAL A 427 35.29 -4.44 14.11
N ASN A 428 34.89 -4.61 12.84
CA ASN A 428 35.36 -3.76 11.75
C ASN A 428 34.66 -2.40 11.78
N ALA A 429 35.35 -1.36 11.32
CA ALA A 429 34.78 -0.02 11.24
C ALA A 429 34.16 0.23 9.86
N THR A 430 32.89 0.62 9.81
CA THR A 430 32.24 1.05 8.56
C THR A 430 31.24 2.18 8.80
N GLY A 431 30.61 2.67 7.73
CA GLY A 431 29.68 3.81 7.80
C GLY A 431 28.46 3.52 8.68
N VAL A 432 27.91 4.55 9.30
CA VAL A 432 26.62 4.51 10.02
C VAL A 432 25.80 5.70 9.55
N ARG A 433 24.49 5.51 9.34
CA ARG A 433 23.52 6.61 9.14
C ARG A 433 22.31 6.28 9.98
N LEU A 434 21.89 7.19 10.86
CA LEU A 434 20.76 6.93 11.73
C LEU A 434 19.43 7.25 11.06
N VAL A 435 18.39 6.57 11.52
CA VAL A 435 17.01 6.78 11.12
C VAL A 435 16.14 6.86 12.37
N ARG A 436 14.98 7.47 12.25
CA ARG A 436 13.93 7.43 13.26
C ARG A 436 12.57 7.21 12.62
N GLY A 437 11.64 6.76 13.46
CA GLY A 437 10.34 6.25 13.06
C GLY A 437 10.13 4.85 13.61
N ALA A 438 8.89 4.55 13.98
CA ALA A 438 8.54 3.24 14.50
C ALA A 438 8.69 2.17 13.41
N PRO A 439 9.31 1.01 13.71
CA PRO A 439 9.23 -0.13 12.80
C PRO A 439 7.77 -0.49 12.58
N TRP A 440 7.46 -1.00 11.39
CA TRP A 440 6.11 -1.48 11.10
C TRP A 440 5.70 -2.58 12.09
N THR A 441 4.53 -2.44 12.70
CA THR A 441 3.94 -3.43 13.62
C THR A 441 2.61 -3.92 13.07
N GLY A 442 2.30 -5.19 13.26
CA GLY A 442 1.02 -5.78 12.85
C GLY A 442 1.19 -7.16 12.20
N GLN A 443 0.09 -7.74 11.73
CA GLN A 443 0.12 -8.95 10.93
C GLN A 443 0.40 -8.66 9.46
N ARG A 444 1.57 -9.10 8.97
CA ARG A 444 2.13 -8.65 7.69
C ARG A 444 1.39 -9.26 6.51
N TYR A 445 1.17 -10.57 6.56
CA TYR A 445 0.70 -11.33 5.42
C TYR A 445 -0.76 -11.74 5.59
N VAL A 446 -1.55 -11.48 4.55
CA VAL A 446 -2.97 -11.86 4.42
C VAL A 446 -3.09 -12.80 3.25
N ILE A 447 -3.64 -13.99 3.48
CA ILE A 447 -3.83 -14.99 2.43
C ILE A 447 -5.12 -14.69 1.68
N GLY A 448 -5.07 -14.80 0.35
CA GLY A 448 -6.23 -14.66 -0.54
C GLY A 448 -6.16 -15.60 -1.74
N SER A 449 -7.21 -15.60 -2.56
CA SER A 449 -7.39 -16.41 -3.77
C SER A 449 -7.68 -15.59 -5.04
N VAL A 450 -6.76 -15.52 -5.99
CA VAL A 450 -7.05 -14.92 -7.32
C VAL A 450 -7.09 -15.98 -8.40
N SER A 451 -7.76 -15.69 -9.52
CA SER A 451 -7.66 -16.52 -10.72
C SER A 451 -6.21 -16.54 -11.22
N TYR A 452 -5.60 -17.72 -11.22
CA TYR A 452 -4.29 -17.96 -11.83
C TYR A 452 -4.29 -19.35 -12.47
N PRO A 453 -3.81 -19.51 -13.72
CA PRO A 453 -3.84 -20.81 -14.40
C PRO A 453 -3.20 -21.94 -13.56
N GLY A 454 -4.03 -22.93 -13.22
CA GLY A 454 -3.62 -24.13 -12.47
C GLY A 454 -3.62 -24.00 -10.94
N ASP A 455 -3.58 -22.80 -10.37
CA ASP A 455 -3.54 -22.62 -8.92
C ASP A 455 -4.91 -22.90 -8.28
N GLY A 456 -4.89 -23.57 -7.12
CA GLY A 456 -6.05 -23.70 -6.24
C GLY A 456 -6.31 -22.43 -5.40
N ALA A 457 -7.32 -22.48 -4.53
CA ALA A 457 -7.60 -21.39 -3.60
C ALA A 457 -6.42 -21.11 -2.64
N ASN A 458 -6.37 -19.90 -2.10
CA ASN A 458 -5.35 -19.39 -1.18
C ASN A 458 -3.95 -19.23 -1.80
N ASN A 459 -3.90 -18.92 -3.10
CA ASN A 459 -2.70 -18.85 -3.93
C ASN A 459 -1.95 -17.51 -3.92
N VAL A 460 -2.47 -16.49 -3.23
CA VAL A 460 -1.79 -15.20 -3.10
C VAL A 460 -1.66 -14.74 -1.67
N VAL A 461 -0.73 -13.83 -1.47
CA VAL A 461 -0.47 -13.16 -0.20
C VAL A 461 -0.43 -11.67 -0.44
N LEU A 462 -1.29 -10.92 0.22
CA LEU A 462 -1.12 -9.50 0.38
C LEU A 462 -0.12 -9.23 1.50
N ASP A 463 0.93 -8.48 1.18
CA ASP A 463 1.88 -7.93 2.13
C ASP A 463 1.43 -6.53 2.57
N ARG A 464 0.82 -6.44 3.75
CA ARG A 464 0.33 -5.19 4.35
C ARG A 464 1.45 -4.24 4.75
N LYS A 465 2.71 -4.67 4.80
CA LYS A 465 3.86 -3.78 5.00
C LYS A 465 4.24 -3.02 3.73
N THR A 466 3.91 -3.56 2.55
CA THR A 466 4.32 -3.00 1.24
C THR A 466 3.16 -2.68 0.30
N GLY A 467 1.93 -3.06 0.67
CA GLY A 467 0.75 -2.94 -0.18
C GLY A 467 0.76 -3.87 -1.41
N LEU A 468 1.73 -4.79 -1.51
CA LEU A 468 1.91 -5.64 -2.68
C LEU A 468 1.18 -6.97 -2.51
N THR A 469 0.52 -7.43 -3.58
CA THR A 469 -0.05 -8.78 -3.63
C THR A 469 0.89 -9.71 -4.39
N TRP A 470 1.41 -10.69 -3.70
CA TRP A 470 2.36 -11.69 -4.18
C TRP A 470 1.65 -12.98 -4.56
N ARG A 471 2.01 -13.56 -5.71
CA ARG A 471 1.73 -14.97 -5.94
C ARG A 471 2.57 -15.80 -4.97
N ARG A 472 1.98 -16.83 -4.35
CA ARG A 472 2.67 -17.66 -3.34
C ARG A 472 3.71 -18.58 -3.95
N CYS A 473 3.41 -19.17 -5.11
CA CYS A 473 4.39 -19.95 -5.86
C CYS A 473 5.25 -19.08 -6.76
N VAL A 474 6.48 -19.53 -6.96
CA VAL A 474 7.32 -19.06 -8.06
C VAL A 474 6.80 -19.63 -9.39
N GLU A 475 7.17 -19.00 -10.49
CA GLU A 475 6.77 -19.44 -11.82
C GLU A 475 7.30 -20.83 -12.17
N GLY A 476 6.48 -21.62 -12.88
CA GLY A 476 6.70 -23.05 -13.15
C GLY A 476 6.13 -23.98 -12.08
N SER A 477 5.92 -23.49 -10.85
CA SER A 477 5.22 -24.22 -9.79
C SER A 477 3.73 -23.85 -9.73
N THR A 478 2.91 -24.73 -9.17
CA THR A 478 1.45 -24.55 -9.03
C THR A 478 1.04 -24.63 -7.57
N TRP A 479 0.11 -23.78 -7.14
CA TRP A 479 -0.41 -23.81 -5.78
C TRP A 479 -1.43 -24.96 -5.60
N ALA A 480 -1.09 -25.97 -4.82
CA ALA A 480 -1.94 -27.14 -4.58
C ALA A 480 -2.89 -27.00 -3.36
N GLY A 481 -3.10 -25.78 -2.86
CA GLY A 481 -3.98 -25.49 -1.72
C GLY A 481 -3.24 -25.34 -0.37
N SER A 482 -2.09 -25.99 -0.20
CA SER A 482 -1.27 -25.90 1.02
C SER A 482 0.23 -25.69 0.76
N THR A 483 0.73 -26.13 -0.38
CA THR A 483 2.12 -25.99 -0.80
C THR A 483 2.20 -25.81 -2.31
N CYS A 484 3.32 -25.28 -2.79
CA CYS A 484 3.65 -25.35 -4.21
C CYS A 484 3.97 -26.80 -4.60
N SER A 485 3.33 -27.28 -5.66
CA SER A 485 3.65 -28.49 -6.39
C SER A 485 4.42 -28.15 -7.68
N SER A 486 4.98 -29.18 -8.33
CA SER A 486 5.88 -29.12 -9.51
C SER A 486 7.20 -28.36 -9.32
N ALA A 487 8.20 -28.72 -10.14
CA ALA A 487 9.51 -28.10 -10.11
C ALA A 487 9.44 -26.66 -10.64
N PRO A 488 10.09 -25.69 -9.97
CA PRO A 488 10.10 -24.30 -10.41
C PRO A 488 10.85 -24.17 -11.75
N SER A 489 10.42 -23.22 -12.58
CA SER A 489 11.09 -22.93 -13.86
C SER A 489 12.24 -21.93 -13.68
N GLY A 490 13.32 -22.14 -14.43
CA GLY A 490 14.40 -21.17 -14.59
C GLY A 490 14.15 -20.29 -15.81
N PHE A 491 14.47 -19.01 -15.70
CA PHE A 491 14.32 -18.02 -16.75
C PHE A 491 15.63 -17.26 -16.93
N SER A 492 15.98 -16.95 -18.18
CA SER A 492 16.86 -15.81 -18.45
C SER A 492 16.14 -14.52 -18.04
N GLN A 493 16.88 -13.43 -17.85
CA GLN A 493 16.26 -12.19 -17.40
C GLN A 493 15.29 -11.61 -18.45
N GLU A 494 15.60 -11.74 -19.74
CA GLU A 494 14.70 -11.30 -20.81
C GLU A 494 13.43 -12.15 -20.85
N ALA A 495 13.56 -13.48 -20.72
CA ALA A 495 12.41 -14.37 -20.65
C ALA A 495 11.54 -14.06 -19.43
N ALA A 496 12.16 -13.72 -18.29
CA ALA A 496 11.43 -13.31 -17.09
C ALA A 496 10.64 -12.01 -17.29
N LEU A 497 11.22 -11.02 -17.99
CA LEU A 497 10.49 -9.80 -18.35
C LEU A 497 9.35 -10.10 -19.34
N ALA A 498 9.57 -10.94 -20.34
CA ALA A 498 8.53 -11.29 -21.32
C ALA A 498 7.40 -12.17 -20.74
N HIS A 499 7.65 -12.86 -19.62
CA HIS A 499 6.72 -13.83 -19.03
C HIS A 499 5.36 -13.25 -18.64
N THR A 500 5.30 -11.95 -18.31
CA THR A 500 4.09 -11.29 -17.82
C THR A 500 3.27 -10.63 -18.93
N LEU A 501 3.44 -11.06 -20.18
CA LEU A 501 2.65 -10.59 -21.33
C LEU A 501 1.38 -11.46 -21.52
N GLY A 502 0.45 -10.98 -22.34
CA GLY A 502 -0.76 -11.73 -22.73
C GLY A 502 -1.65 -12.09 -21.54
N ALA A 503 -1.89 -13.39 -21.32
CA ALA A 503 -2.79 -13.89 -20.28
C ALA A 503 -2.35 -13.53 -18.85
N LEU A 504 -1.08 -13.16 -18.65
CA LEU A 504 -0.54 -12.74 -17.36
C LEU A 504 -0.35 -11.22 -17.23
N ALA A 505 -0.96 -10.41 -18.11
CA ALA A 505 -0.78 -8.94 -18.10
C ALA A 505 -1.26 -8.22 -16.81
N ALA A 506 -2.08 -8.88 -15.98
CA ALA A 506 -2.44 -8.39 -14.65
C ALA A 506 -1.29 -8.49 -13.62
N TRP A 507 -0.31 -9.34 -13.92
CA TRP A 507 0.88 -9.61 -13.12
C TRP A 507 2.09 -8.89 -13.70
N ARG A 508 3.12 -8.74 -12.86
CA ARG A 508 4.41 -8.23 -13.28
C ARG A 508 5.56 -8.78 -12.44
N VAL A 509 6.76 -8.61 -12.98
CA VAL A 509 8.00 -8.79 -12.25
C VAL A 509 8.17 -7.63 -11.24
N PRO A 510 8.48 -7.91 -9.96
CA PRO A 510 8.79 -6.88 -8.96
C PRO A 510 10.14 -6.22 -9.24
N ASN A 511 10.29 -4.95 -8.90
CA ASN A 511 11.60 -4.32 -8.85
C ASN A 511 12.42 -4.84 -7.66
N VAL A 512 13.71 -4.51 -7.60
CA VAL A 512 14.63 -5.08 -6.59
C VAL A 512 14.28 -4.68 -5.16
N LYS A 513 13.71 -3.50 -4.94
CA LYS A 513 13.28 -3.05 -3.62
C LYS A 513 12.00 -3.77 -3.19
N GLU A 514 11.07 -3.95 -4.13
CA GLU A 514 9.83 -4.70 -3.91
C GLU A 514 10.16 -6.16 -3.60
N LEU A 515 10.99 -6.83 -4.42
CA LEU A 515 11.42 -8.21 -4.20
C LEU A 515 12.24 -8.38 -2.92
N GLY A 516 13.20 -7.48 -2.70
CA GLY A 516 14.04 -7.46 -1.51
C GLY A 516 13.24 -7.29 -0.22
N SER A 517 12.05 -6.67 -0.27
CA SER A 517 11.21 -6.50 0.92
C SER A 517 10.71 -7.82 1.52
N LEU A 518 10.66 -8.90 0.73
CA LEU A 518 10.30 -10.23 1.21
C LEU A 518 11.41 -10.89 2.05
N VAL A 519 12.63 -10.34 2.01
CA VAL A 519 13.75 -10.91 2.73
C VAL A 519 13.51 -10.77 4.24
N ASP A 520 13.53 -11.87 4.98
CA ASP A 520 13.44 -11.84 6.44
C ASP A 520 14.83 -11.80 7.06
N TYR A 521 15.22 -10.62 7.55
CA TYR A 521 16.47 -10.39 8.27
C TYR A 521 16.35 -10.57 9.79
N SER A 522 15.15 -10.92 10.29
CA SER A 522 14.87 -11.11 11.72
C SER A 522 14.97 -12.59 12.16
N GLY A 523 14.83 -13.53 11.22
CA GLY A 523 14.64 -14.96 11.47
C GLY A 523 15.85 -15.90 11.28
N SER A 524 15.57 -17.19 11.51
CA SER A 524 16.52 -18.34 11.59
C SER A 524 17.38 -18.54 10.31
N PRO A 525 18.65 -18.99 10.43
CA PRO A 525 19.72 -18.75 9.46
C PRO A 525 19.73 -19.60 8.16
N SER A 526 18.64 -20.29 7.81
CA SER A 526 18.60 -21.17 6.63
C SER A 526 17.72 -20.69 5.47
N LYS A 527 16.79 -19.75 5.72
CA LYS A 527 15.89 -19.20 4.70
C LYS A 527 15.56 -17.75 5.02
N ALA A 528 15.90 -16.85 4.11
CA ALA A 528 15.64 -15.42 4.30
C ALA A 528 14.22 -15.04 3.85
N TYR A 529 13.22 -15.88 4.10
CA TYR A 529 11.81 -15.62 3.77
C TYR A 529 10.91 -16.43 4.70
N ASP A 530 9.64 -16.02 4.84
CA ASP A 530 8.65 -16.76 5.62
C ASP A 530 8.22 -18.05 4.90
N PRO A 531 8.64 -19.24 5.38
CA PRO A 531 8.38 -20.50 4.69
C PRO A 531 6.94 -20.98 4.84
N TYR A 532 6.16 -20.43 5.78
CA TYR A 532 4.74 -20.77 5.94
C TYR A 532 3.86 -19.98 4.97
N ILE A 533 4.29 -18.76 4.67
CA ILE A 533 3.61 -17.89 3.72
C ILE A 533 3.98 -18.26 2.28
N PHE A 534 5.24 -18.63 2.03
CA PHE A 534 5.73 -19.05 0.71
C PHE A 534 6.27 -20.51 0.71
N PRO A 535 5.45 -21.53 1.03
CA PRO A 535 5.90 -22.91 1.20
C PRO A 535 6.27 -23.58 -0.13
N GLY A 536 7.32 -24.40 -0.11
CA GLY A 536 7.78 -25.16 -1.28
C GLY A 536 8.55 -24.32 -2.33
N ALA A 537 8.72 -23.02 -2.11
CA ALA A 537 9.58 -22.18 -2.94
C ALA A 537 11.06 -22.47 -2.61
N ALA A 538 11.65 -23.51 -3.22
CA ALA A 538 13.09 -23.72 -3.15
C ALA A 538 13.77 -22.57 -3.90
N VAL A 539 14.36 -21.58 -3.21
CA VAL A 539 14.80 -20.35 -3.85
C VAL A 539 16.33 -20.24 -3.88
N SER A 540 16.88 -20.53 -5.06
CA SER A 540 18.12 -19.96 -5.58
C SER A 540 17.92 -18.46 -5.87
N GLY A 541 18.64 -17.87 -6.83
CA GLY A 541 18.37 -16.50 -7.25
C GLY A 541 16.97 -16.33 -7.86
N VAL A 542 16.32 -15.20 -7.54
CA VAL A 542 15.03 -14.77 -8.10
C VAL A 542 15.24 -13.42 -8.81
N TRP A 543 14.80 -13.32 -10.07
CA TRP A 543 14.95 -12.11 -10.87
C TRP A 543 14.07 -10.96 -10.36
N ALA A 544 14.66 -9.76 -10.31
CA ALA A 544 13.91 -8.51 -10.26
C ALA A 544 13.85 -7.87 -11.65
N SER A 545 12.89 -6.95 -11.86
CA SER A 545 12.80 -6.15 -13.08
C SER A 545 13.86 -5.05 -13.16
N THR A 546 14.61 -4.84 -12.09
CA THR A 546 15.62 -3.77 -11.96
C THR A 546 16.90 -4.15 -12.70
N PRO A 547 17.33 -3.36 -13.69
CA PRO A 547 18.60 -3.58 -14.36
C PRO A 547 19.80 -3.25 -13.48
N TYR A 548 20.99 -3.69 -13.89
CA TYR A 548 22.24 -3.18 -13.34
C TYR A 548 22.87 -2.17 -14.30
N VAL A 549 22.73 -0.88 -13.99
CA VAL A 549 23.06 0.23 -14.91
C VAL A 549 24.53 0.24 -15.35
N ASN A 550 25.45 -0.35 -14.58
CA ASN A 550 26.88 -0.43 -14.91
C ASN A 550 27.23 -1.50 -15.94
N SER A 551 26.33 -2.45 -16.20
CA SER A 551 26.55 -3.48 -17.21
C SER A 551 25.23 -3.92 -17.81
N SER A 552 25.03 -3.61 -19.08
CA SER A 552 23.81 -3.91 -19.84
C SER A 552 23.51 -5.41 -19.97
N SER A 553 24.54 -6.25 -19.81
CA SER A 553 24.44 -7.72 -19.81
C SER A 553 24.14 -8.32 -18.43
N THR A 554 23.96 -7.51 -17.39
CA THR A 554 23.62 -7.99 -16.04
C THR A 554 22.37 -7.31 -15.49
N ALA A 555 21.72 -7.99 -14.55
CA ALA A 555 20.52 -7.50 -13.89
C ALA A 555 20.56 -7.86 -12.40
N THR A 556 19.66 -7.26 -11.64
CA THR A 556 19.57 -7.52 -10.20
C THR A 556 18.69 -8.71 -9.88
N ALA A 557 19.07 -9.42 -8.83
CA ALA A 557 18.34 -10.57 -8.31
C ALA A 557 18.42 -10.58 -6.78
N VAL A 558 17.48 -11.30 -6.16
CA VAL A 558 17.53 -11.60 -4.72
C VAL A 558 17.83 -13.07 -4.54
N ILE A 559 18.88 -13.37 -3.77
CA ILE A 559 19.31 -14.73 -3.43
C ILE A 559 18.70 -15.08 -2.08
N PHE A 560 17.51 -15.67 -2.06
CA PHE A 560 16.78 -15.92 -0.81
C PHE A 560 17.37 -17.02 0.07
N SER A 561 18.27 -17.85 -0.45
CA SER A 561 19.08 -18.77 0.36
C SER A 561 20.06 -18.05 1.28
N THR A 562 20.48 -16.83 0.92
CA THR A 562 21.38 -15.99 1.72
C THR A 562 20.78 -14.64 2.12
N GLY A 563 19.63 -14.25 1.58
CA GLY A 563 19.04 -12.92 1.78
C GLY A 563 19.79 -11.78 1.06
N GLN A 564 20.69 -12.10 0.13
CA GLN A 564 21.48 -11.08 -0.56
C GLN A 564 20.74 -10.47 -1.75
N VAL A 565 20.81 -9.15 -1.90
CA VAL A 565 20.58 -8.46 -3.17
C VAL A 565 21.88 -8.50 -3.97
N ALA A 566 21.84 -9.14 -5.14
CA ALA A 566 23.00 -9.43 -5.96
C ALA A 566 22.76 -8.98 -7.42
N THR A 567 23.83 -9.06 -8.22
CA THR A 567 23.77 -8.91 -9.67
C THR A 567 24.20 -10.21 -10.33
N ALA A 568 23.62 -10.52 -11.47
CA ALA A 568 23.94 -11.72 -12.24
C ALA A 568 23.85 -11.46 -13.74
N SER A 569 24.55 -12.27 -14.53
CA SER A 569 24.43 -12.29 -15.99
C SER A 569 22.97 -12.52 -16.39
N ARG A 570 22.47 -11.76 -17.36
CA ARG A 570 21.10 -11.93 -17.87
C ARG A 570 20.83 -13.29 -18.50
N SER A 571 21.88 -14.01 -18.91
CA SER A 571 21.78 -15.38 -19.41
C SER A 571 21.62 -16.43 -18.30
N SER A 572 21.88 -16.08 -17.04
CA SER A 572 21.69 -16.99 -15.90
C SER A 572 20.24 -17.41 -15.76
N GLN A 573 20.03 -18.66 -15.35
CA GLN A 573 18.69 -19.22 -15.15
C GLN A 573 18.27 -19.07 -13.69
N PHE A 574 17.50 -18.03 -13.40
CA PHE A 574 16.94 -17.78 -12.07
C PHE A 574 15.42 -17.90 -12.09
N GLN A 575 14.85 -18.05 -10.91
CA GLN A 575 13.41 -18.18 -10.74
C GLN A 575 12.73 -16.82 -10.87
N LEU A 576 11.40 -16.85 -11.01
CA LEU A 576 10.58 -15.66 -11.08
C LEU A 576 9.45 -15.73 -10.04
N ARG A 577 9.22 -14.61 -9.35
CA ARG A 577 8.06 -14.41 -8.48
C ARG A 577 7.29 -13.20 -8.99
N LEU A 578 5.98 -13.33 -9.07
CA LEU A 578 5.12 -12.29 -9.62
C LEU A 578 4.35 -11.54 -8.52
N ILE A 579 4.08 -10.27 -8.80
CA ILE A 579 3.15 -9.45 -8.04
C ILE A 579 2.05 -8.89 -8.93
N SER A 580 0.86 -8.72 -8.37
CA SER A 580 -0.27 -8.12 -9.06
C SER A 580 -0.42 -6.65 -8.66
N ASN A 581 -0.66 -5.78 -9.65
CA ASN A 581 -1.08 -4.39 -9.43
C ASN A 581 -2.61 -4.25 -9.37
N ILE A 582 -3.34 -5.28 -9.79
CA ILE A 582 -4.80 -5.29 -9.86
C ILE A 582 -5.27 -6.24 -8.77
N PRO A 583 -6.14 -5.79 -7.87
CA PRO A 583 -6.91 -6.72 -7.07
C PRO A 583 -7.88 -7.46 -7.98
N GLN A 584 -7.63 -8.74 -8.19
CA GLN A 584 -8.64 -9.66 -8.72
C GLN A 584 -9.32 -10.32 -7.52
N PHE A 585 -10.23 -9.58 -6.88
CA PHE A 585 -11.03 -10.06 -5.76
C PHE A 585 -12.42 -9.48 -5.77
#